data_AF-A0A9D5T354-F1
#
_entry.id   AF-A0A9D5T354-F1
#
_cell.length_a   1.000
_cell.length_b   1.000
_cell.length_c   1.000
_cell.angle_alpha   90.00
_cell.angle_beta   90.00
_cell.angle_gamma   90.00
#
_symmetry.space_group_name_H-M   'P 1'
#
loop_
_entity.id
_entity.type
_entity.pdbx_description
1 polymer ?
#
loop_
_entity_poly.entity_id
_entity_poly.type
_entity_poly.pdbx_seq_one_letter_code
_entity_poly.pdbx_strand_id
1 'polypeptide(L)' 'MKQYIIDTAEKININNNDYYLRFRSQNSSNPIVLFLHGGCGAANRPFIMKWNSELAEYWLTDIVCINKIYGGYKYA' A
#
# COMPACT_ATOMS: atom_id res chain seq x y z
N MET A 1 -0.74 -19.64 7.67
CA MET A 1 -0.30 -18.28 7.31
C MET A 1 -0.35 -18.15 5.81
N LYS A 2 -0.88 -17.05 5.26
CA LYS A 2 -0.89 -16.81 3.81
C LYS A 2 0.53 -16.50 3.34
N GLN A 3 0.98 -17.19 2.30
CA GLN A 3 2.28 -16.95 1.67
C GLN A 3 2.11 -15.95 0.53
N TYR A 4 2.92 -14.90 0.51
CA TYR A 4 2.90 -13.87 -0.54
C TYR A 4 4.19 -13.96 -1.31
N ILE A 5 4.12 -14.00 -2.63
CA ILE A 5 5.31 -13.99 -3.48
C ILE A 5 5.80 -12.56 -3.73
N ILE A 6 4.89 -11.59 -3.66
CA ILE A 6 5.19 -10.16 -3.65
C ILE A 6 4.75 -9.63 -2.30
N ASP A 7 5.70 -9.08 -1.53
CA ASP A 7 5.46 -8.43 -0.26
C ASP A 7 6.57 -7.36 -0.08
N THR A 8 6.35 -6.17 -0.63
CA THR A 8 7.34 -5.08 -0.61
C THR A 8 6.74 -3.76 -0.15
N ALA A 9 7.55 -2.89 0.43
CA ALA A 9 7.17 -1.52 0.78
C ALA A 9 8.20 -0.59 0.14
N GLU A 10 7.73 0.42 -0.58
CA GLU A 10 8.59 1.28 -1.38
C GLU A 10 8.28 2.75 -1.11
N LYS A 11 9.32 3.58 -1.21
CA LYS A 11 9.20 5.03 -1.21
C LYS A 11 9.56 5.52 -2.60
N ILE A 12 8.64 6.20 -3.26
CA ILE A 12 8.87 6.81 -4.56
C ILE A 12 8.76 8.33 -4.46
N ASN A 13 9.52 9.03 -5.30
CA ASN A 13 9.44 10.48 -5.42
C ASN A 13 8.81 10.84 -6.76
N ILE A 14 7.68 11.56 -6.73
CA ILE A 14 7.01 12.07 -7.94
C ILE A 14 6.83 13.57 -7.75
N ASN A 15 7.35 14.38 -8.68
CA ASN A 15 7.22 15.84 -8.66
C ASN A 15 7.60 16.46 -7.30
N ASN A 16 8.75 16.06 -6.73
CA ASN A 16 9.25 16.49 -5.42
C ASN A 16 8.34 16.14 -4.22
N ASN A 17 7.38 15.24 -4.41
CA ASN A 17 6.56 14.71 -3.33
C ASN A 17 6.91 13.25 -3.10
N ASP A 18 7.05 12.88 -1.83
CA ASP A 18 7.32 11.52 -1.41
C ASP A 18 6.00 10.74 -1.25
N TYR A 19 5.92 9.58 -1.88
CA TYR A 19 4.82 8.64 -1.76
C TYR A 19 5.33 7.33 -1.20
N TYR A 20 4.49 6.69 -0.38
CA TYR A 20 4.81 5.40 0.24
C TYR A 20 3.82 4.37 -0.28
N LEU A 21 4.37 3.34 -0.92
CA LEU A 21 3.65 2.26 -1.56
C LEU A 21 3.82 0.97 -0.78
N ARG A 22 2.79 0.11 -0.84
CA ARG A 22 2.82 -1.20 -0.22
C ARG A 22 2.16 -2.20 -1.14
N PHE A 23 2.96 -3.12 -1.65
CA PHE A 23 2.54 -4.17 -2.56
C PHE A 23 2.37 -5.49 -1.82
N ARG A 24 1.29 -6.21 -2.14
CA ARG A 24 1.10 -7.59 -1.71
C ARG A 24 0.31 -8.41 -2.72
N SER A 25 0.85 -9.57 -3.10
CA SER A 25 0.17 -10.57 -3.94
C SER A 25 0.69 -11.98 -3.71
N GLN A 26 -0.17 -12.96 -3.95
CA GLN A 26 0.20 -14.38 -4.03
C GLN A 26 0.56 -14.84 -5.45
N ASN A 27 0.29 -14.02 -6.47
CA ASN A 27 0.58 -14.31 -7.87
C ASN A 27 0.97 -13.02 -8.64
N SER A 28 2.04 -13.08 -9.43
CA SER A 28 2.58 -11.94 -10.19
C SER A 28 1.75 -11.62 -11.43
N SER A 29 0.89 -12.54 -11.85
CA SER A 29 -0.08 -12.33 -12.94
C SER A 29 -1.39 -11.72 -12.47
N ASN A 30 -1.56 -11.47 -11.16
CA ASN A 30 -2.79 -10.89 -10.65
C ASN A 30 -2.96 -9.44 -11.13
N PRO A 31 -4.17 -9.04 -11.55
CA PRO A 31 -4.46 -7.65 -11.88
C PRO A 31 -4.24 -6.72 -10.69
N ILE A 32 -3.80 -5.49 -10.97
CA ILE A 32 -3.47 -4.50 -9.94
C ILE A 32 -4.74 -3.79 -9.46
N VAL A 33 -4.92 -3.72 -8.13
CA VAL A 33 -5.94 -2.89 -7.49
C VAL A 33 -5.25 -1.80 -6.67
N LEU A 34 -5.57 -0.56 -7.00
CA LEU A 34 -5.00 0.63 -6.38
C LEU A 34 -5.93 1.18 -5.29
N PHE A 35 -5.50 1.11 -4.03
CA PHE A 35 -6.18 1.77 -2.93
C PHE A 35 -5.64 3.18 -2.75
N LEU A 36 -6.46 4.17 -3.10
CA LEU A 36 -6.20 5.58 -2.83
C LEU A 36 -6.93 5.98 -1.56
N HIS A 37 -6.20 6.34 -0.50
CA HIS A 37 -6.85 6.98 0.64
C HIS A 37 -7.13 8.45 0.33
N GLY A 38 -8.31 8.93 0.73
CA GLY A 38 -8.63 10.36 0.70
C GLY A 38 -8.08 11.09 1.93
N GLY A 39 -8.26 12.42 1.93
CA GLY A 39 -8.25 13.29 3.12
C GLY A 39 -7.00 13.32 4.00
N CYS A 40 -7.04 14.15 5.04
CA CYS A 40 -6.02 14.21 6.08
C CYS A 40 -6.11 12.94 6.94
N GLY A 41 -5.20 12.00 6.72
CA GLY A 41 -5.10 10.77 7.48
C GLY A 41 -3.86 9.98 7.12
N ALA A 42 -3.22 9.36 8.11
CA ALA A 42 -2.23 8.34 7.84
C ALA A 42 -2.94 7.17 7.15
N ALA A 43 -2.40 6.68 6.03
CA ALA A 43 -2.88 5.45 5.44
C ALA A 43 -2.85 4.36 6.52
N ASN A 44 -4.03 3.87 6.90
CA ASN A 44 -4.17 2.96 8.03
C ASN A 44 -3.76 1.55 7.63
N ARG A 45 -2.48 1.42 7.26
CA ARG A 45 -1.85 0.23 6.69
C ARG A 45 -2.18 -1.02 7.50
N PRO A 46 -2.11 -1.03 8.85
CA PRO A 46 -2.45 -2.22 9.63
C PRO A 46 -3.88 -2.75 9.38
N PHE A 47 -4.86 -1.85 9.20
CA PHE A 47 -6.23 -2.24 8.93
C PHE A 47 -6.40 -2.75 7.50
N ILE A 48 -5.75 -2.12 6.53
CA ILE A 48 -5.78 -2.63 5.15
C ILE A 48 -5.08 -4.00 5.08
N MET A 49 -3.91 -4.14 5.70
CA MET A 49 -3.18 -5.43 5.75
C MET A 49 -3.99 -6.52 6.48
N LYS A 50 -4.81 -6.17 7.46
CA LYS A 50 -5.66 -7.14 8.18
C LYS A 50 -6.87 -7.52 7.35
N TRP A 51 -7.69 -6.54 6.97
CA TRP A 51 -9.01 -6.76 6.38
C TRP A 51 -9.00 -7.01 4.87
N ASN A 52 -7.96 -6.59 4.16
CA ASN A 52 -7.85 -6.74 2.70
C ASN A 52 -6.80 -7.78 2.29
N SER A 53 -6.24 -8.52 3.25
CA SER A 53 -5.26 -9.59 2.96
C SER A 53 -5.83 -10.74 2.10
N GLU A 54 -7.15 -10.93 2.10
CA GLU A 54 -7.85 -11.85 1.22
C GLU A 54 -7.85 -11.41 -0.24
N LEU A 55 -7.80 -10.11 -0.52
CA LEU A 55 -7.75 -9.62 -1.89
C LEU A 55 -6.44 -9.98 -2.60
N ALA A 56 -5.36 -10.22 -1.84
CA ALA A 56 -4.06 -10.62 -2.38
C ALA A 56 -4.06 -12.00 -3.07
N GLU A 57 -5.10 -12.81 -2.88
CA GLU A 57 -5.33 -14.06 -3.63
C GLU A 57 -5.70 -13.78 -5.10
N TYR A 58 -6.49 -12.73 -5.34
CA TYR A 58 -7.10 -12.45 -6.64
C TYR A 58 -6.50 -11.21 -7.33
N TRP A 59 -5.88 -10.33 -6.57
CA TRP A 59 -5.39 -9.02 -7.02
C TRP A 59 -3.99 -8.75 -6.47
N LEU A 60 -3.16 -8.02 -7.21
CA LEU A 60 -2.01 -7.33 -6.64
C LEU A 60 -2.55 -6.09 -5.92
N THR A 61 -2.54 -6.13 -4.60
CA THR A 61 -2.99 -5.00 -3.78
C THR A 61 -1.86 -3.98 -3.67
N ASP A 62 -2.11 -2.74 -4.12
CA ASP A 62 -1.24 -1.59 -3.88
C ASP A 62 -1.97 -0.58 -2.99
N ILE A 63 -1.33 -0.18 -1.91
CA ILE A 63 -1.82 0.88 -1.02
C ILE A 63 -0.95 2.11 -1.23
N VAL A 64 -1.48 3.08 -1.96
CA VAL A 64 -0.81 4.37 -2.12
C VAL A 64 -1.14 5.25 -0.93
N CYS A 65 -0.13 5.55 -0.15
CA CYS A 65 -0.21 6.52 0.93
C CYS A 65 0.24 7.89 0.40
N ILE A 66 -0.71 8.80 0.13
CA ILE A 66 -0.42 10.19 -0.20
C ILE A 66 -0.30 10.97 1.11
N ASN A 67 0.91 11.02 1.65
CA ASN A 67 1.18 11.84 2.82
C ASN A 67 1.39 13.29 2.34
N LYS A 68 0.30 14.05 2.14
CA LYS A 68 0.42 15.50 1.94
C LYS A 68 0.95 16.06 3.26
N ILE A 69 2.14 16.66 3.21
CA ILE A 69 2.94 17.16 4.33
C ILE A 69 2.08 17.95 5.33
N TYR A 70 1.48 17.26 6.30
CA TYR A 70 0.88 17.80 7.51
C TYR A 70 1.00 16.72 8.60
N GLY A 71 2.21 16.52 9.11
CA GLY A 71 2.45 15.84 10.39
C GLY A 71 2.29 14.31 10.44
N GLY A 72 2.02 13.61 9.34
CA GLY A 72 1.94 12.15 9.32
C GLY A 72 3.33 11.51 9.40
N TYR A 73 3.63 10.86 10.53
CA TYR A 73 4.82 10.06 10.84
C TYR A 73 5.62 9.55 9.63
N LYS A 74 6.92 9.85 9.61
CA LYS A 74 7.90 9.12 8.80
C LYS A 74 8.02 7.73 9.42
N TYR A 75 7.49 6.73 8.74
CA TYR A 75 7.65 5.35 9.19
C TYR A 75 8.93 4.79 8.56
N ALA A 76 9.97 4.69 9.39
CA ALA A 76 11.17 3.90 9.15
C ALA A 76 10.85 2.40 9.05
#